data_AF-B8JFA9-F1
#
_entry.id   AF-B8JFA9-F1
#
_cell.length_a   1.000
_cell.length_b   1.000
_cell.length_c   1.000
_cell.angle_alpha   90.00
_cell.angle_beta   90.00
_cell.angle_gamma   90.00
#
_symmetry.space_group_name_H-M   'P 1'
#
loop_
_entity.id
_entity.type
_entity.pdbx_description
1 polymer ?
#
loop_
_entity_poly.entity_id
_entity_poly.type
_entity_poly.pdbx_seq_one_letter_code
_entity_poly.pdbx_strand_id
1 'polypeptide(L)'
;MSLSLIRNHLQTAGEHVGDMLWWTLQDARISRARLEEVWTGAGLSTALLPEPPTPEKALRTAVREAAVGQQGHLIRLGKEDDDELVFAVVEEQRDGAGNVSYRQEARLILQKQATPALASDAPDHELVRAVRERYEGLLRTHTPDDVRRALVKTLASCAAVTLREHGGIYWVPAPFAATLRRLQMAVAGIGGSRIDVVPVHASPEASKALGDAARSALEQDLALLTAEIDAFLREPPDRVSTLTRRLATFDELRAKARLYHSVLHVQVSDLDAKLDDLTRHVEGLLQAKAS
;
A
#
# COMPACT_ATOMS: atom_id res chain seq x y z
N MET A 1 -0.77 46.48 18.48
CA MET A 1 -1.42 45.16 18.45
C MET A 1 -1.37 44.57 19.85
N SER A 2 -2.50 44.28 20.50
CA SER A 2 -2.48 43.84 21.90
C SER A 2 -2.18 42.35 22.03
N LEU A 3 -1.36 41.99 23.03
CA LEU A 3 -1.10 40.60 23.41
C LEU A 3 -2.38 39.82 23.78
N SER A 4 -3.44 40.53 24.16
CA SER A 4 -4.77 39.95 24.40
C SER A 4 -5.47 39.47 23.13
N LEU A 5 -5.30 40.14 21.98
CA LEU A 5 -5.80 39.65 20.68
C LEU A 5 -5.06 38.40 20.22
N ILE A 6 -3.74 38.39 20.39
CA ILE A 6 -2.90 37.22 20.10
C ILE A 6 -3.29 36.05 21.01
N ARG A 7 -3.47 36.28 22.32
CA ARG A 7 -3.88 35.23 23.26
C ARG A 7 -5.30 34.72 22.97
N ASN A 8 -6.23 35.59 22.58
CA ASN A 8 -7.58 35.18 22.13
C ASN A 8 -7.52 34.35 20.84
N HIS A 9 -6.62 34.66 19.90
CA HIS A 9 -6.45 33.89 18.65
C HIS A 9 -5.59 32.62 18.82
N LEU A 10 -4.80 32.53 19.89
CA LEU A 10 -4.00 31.34 20.22
C LEU A 10 -4.77 30.35 21.10
N GLN A 11 -5.84 30.78 21.78
CA GLN A 11 -6.74 29.91 22.55
C GLN A 11 -7.94 29.37 21.74
N THR A 12 -8.01 29.67 20.44
CA THR A 12 -9.15 29.36 19.55
C THR A 12 -9.00 28.14 18.66
N ALA A 13 -7.99 27.29 18.87
CA ALA A 13 -8.01 25.99 18.22
C ALA A 13 -9.11 25.15 18.89
N GLY A 14 -10.15 24.76 18.15
CA GLY A 14 -11.18 23.83 18.63
C GLY A 14 -10.58 22.49 19.05
N GLU A 15 -11.40 21.52 19.44
CA GLU A 15 -10.91 20.18 19.80
C GLU A 15 -10.03 19.57 18.69
N HIS A 16 -8.94 18.88 19.03
CA HIS A 16 -8.10 18.20 18.04
C HIS A 16 -8.89 17.03 17.44
N VAL A 17 -9.26 17.13 16.17
CA VAL A 17 -10.06 16.11 15.48
C VAL A 17 -9.19 15.13 14.69
N GLY A 18 -7.93 15.46 14.44
CA GLY A 18 -6.99 14.55 13.81
C GLY A 18 -5.81 15.25 13.16
N ASP A 19 -5.08 14.50 12.36
CA ASP A 19 -3.87 14.99 11.69
C ASP A 19 -4.00 14.78 10.19
N MET A 20 -3.73 15.83 9.41
CA MET A 20 -3.52 15.72 7.97
C MET A 20 -2.05 15.44 7.70
N LEU A 21 -1.74 14.51 6.81
CA LEU A 21 -0.37 14.14 6.51
C LEU A 21 -0.15 13.78 5.04
N TRP A 22 1.10 13.96 4.62
CA TRP A 22 1.66 13.52 3.35
C TRP A 22 3.14 13.19 3.56
N TRP A 23 3.78 12.59 2.57
CA TRP A 23 5.17 12.16 2.71
C TRP A 23 5.99 12.34 1.44
N THR A 24 7.30 12.42 1.64
CA THR A 24 8.32 12.33 0.60
C THR A 24 9.20 11.14 0.92
N LEU A 25 9.35 10.20 -0.03
CA LEU A 25 10.27 9.07 0.08
C LEU A 25 11.46 9.33 -0.84
N GLN A 26 12.49 9.98 -0.31
CA GLN A 26 13.72 10.29 -1.04
C GLN A 26 14.82 9.34 -0.57
N ASP A 27 15.49 8.70 -1.53
CA ASP A 27 16.56 7.73 -1.27
C ASP A 27 16.14 6.62 -0.29
N ALA A 28 14.86 6.23 -0.34
CA ALA A 28 14.25 5.30 0.62
C ALA A 28 14.64 3.83 0.40
N ARG A 29 15.77 3.58 -0.27
CA ARG A 29 16.33 2.22 -0.38
C ARG A 29 17.02 1.90 0.95
N ILE A 30 16.56 0.85 1.62
CA ILE A 30 16.96 0.55 3.00
C ILE A 30 17.12 -0.96 3.19
N SER A 31 18.13 -1.39 3.94
CA SER A 31 18.27 -2.82 4.26
C SER A 31 17.18 -3.28 5.21
N ARG A 32 16.85 -4.59 5.19
CA ARG A 32 15.86 -5.16 6.11
C ARG A 32 16.19 -4.87 7.58
N ALA A 33 17.43 -5.14 7.98
CA ALA A 33 17.89 -4.94 9.35
C ALA A 33 17.77 -3.47 9.79
N ARG A 34 18.16 -2.52 8.91
CA ARG A 34 18.04 -1.09 9.24
C ARG A 34 16.59 -0.63 9.29
N LEU A 35 15.73 -1.17 8.41
CA LEU A 35 14.30 -0.87 8.43
C LEU A 35 13.65 -1.36 9.73
N GLU A 36 13.96 -2.59 10.16
CA GLU A 36 13.51 -3.12 11.45
C GLU A 36 13.97 -2.27 12.63
N GLU A 37 15.24 -1.84 12.62
CA GLU A 37 15.81 -0.99 13.66
C GLU A 37 15.08 0.37 13.76
N VAL A 38 14.87 1.09 12.66
CA VAL A 38 14.18 2.39 12.71
C VAL A 38 12.70 2.25 13.09
N TRP A 39 12.07 1.14 12.71
CA TRP A 39 10.66 0.89 13.01
C TRP A 39 10.45 0.54 14.49
N THR A 40 11.24 -0.39 15.00
CA THR A 40 11.20 -0.82 16.40
C THR A 40 11.70 0.27 17.34
N GLY A 41 12.73 1.02 16.95
CA GLY A 41 13.23 2.20 17.67
C GLY A 41 12.18 3.29 17.81
N ALA A 42 11.25 3.41 16.86
CA ALA A 42 10.09 4.31 16.95
C ALA A 42 8.90 3.71 17.75
N GLY A 43 9.00 2.47 18.22
CA GLY A 43 7.93 1.80 18.98
C GLY A 43 6.73 1.39 18.12
N LEU A 44 6.96 1.08 16.84
CA LEU A 44 5.95 0.53 15.93
C LEU A 44 6.02 -1.00 15.89
N SER A 45 4.88 -1.64 15.65
CA SER A 45 4.80 -3.09 15.48
C SER A 45 5.53 -3.56 14.23
N THR A 46 6.31 -4.64 14.35
CA THR A 46 6.98 -5.30 13.21
C THR A 46 5.99 -5.90 12.22
N ALA A 47 4.73 -6.16 12.62
CA ALA A 47 3.67 -6.63 11.72
C ALA A 47 3.30 -5.58 10.65
N LEU A 48 3.68 -4.32 10.85
CA LEU A 48 3.46 -3.23 9.89
C LEU A 48 4.60 -3.09 8.88
N LEU A 49 5.70 -3.82 9.05
CA LEU A 49 6.80 -3.83 8.10
C LEU A 49 6.37 -4.46 6.77
N PRO A 50 7.00 -4.06 5.64
CA PRO A 50 6.82 -4.75 4.38
C PRO A 50 7.38 -6.18 4.50
N GLU A 51 6.82 -7.12 3.74
CA GLU A 51 7.38 -8.47 3.62
C GLU A 51 8.81 -8.42 3.08
N PRO A 52 9.71 -9.33 3.53
CA PRO A 52 11.06 -9.43 3.00
C PRO A 52 11.09 -9.50 1.46
N PRO A 53 12.11 -8.93 0.79
CA PRO A 53 12.21 -9.02 -0.67
C PRO A 53 12.25 -10.48 -1.12
N THR A 54 11.35 -10.85 -2.04
CA THR A 54 11.37 -12.17 -2.68
C THR A 54 12.25 -12.14 -3.93
N PRO A 55 12.91 -13.24 -4.29
CA PRO A 55 13.70 -13.34 -5.52
C PRO A 55 12.93 -12.96 -6.78
N GLU A 56 11.68 -13.38 -6.91
CA GLU A 56 10.85 -13.08 -8.09
C GLU A 56 10.58 -11.58 -8.21
N LYS A 57 10.20 -10.93 -7.10
CA LYS A 57 9.96 -9.50 -7.05
C LYS A 57 11.25 -8.72 -7.31
N ALA A 58 12.36 -9.13 -6.70
CA ALA A 58 13.67 -8.53 -6.92
C ALA A 58 14.06 -8.61 -8.40
N LEU A 59 13.86 -9.75 -9.08
CA LEU A 59 14.17 -9.89 -10.50
C LEU A 59 13.26 -9.01 -11.36
N ARG A 60 11.95 -9.00 -11.12
CA ARG A 60 11.00 -8.14 -11.86
C ARG A 60 11.37 -6.67 -11.74
N THR A 61 11.71 -6.22 -10.53
CA THR A 61 12.14 -4.85 -10.29
C THR A 61 13.49 -4.57 -10.96
N ALA A 62 14.45 -5.48 -10.88
CA ALA A 62 15.76 -5.34 -11.54
C ALA A 62 15.63 -5.22 -13.06
N VAL A 63 14.80 -6.05 -13.68
CA VAL A 63 14.49 -6.00 -15.11
C VAL A 63 13.87 -4.65 -15.48
N ARG A 64 12.86 -4.20 -14.72
CA ARG A 64 12.21 -2.90 -14.95
C ARG A 64 13.22 -1.75 -14.85
N GLU A 65 14.06 -1.74 -13.83
CA GLU A 65 15.06 -0.69 -13.60
C GLU A 65 16.20 -0.72 -14.64
N ALA A 66 16.61 -1.89 -15.11
CA ALA A 66 17.65 -2.03 -16.13
C ALA A 66 17.16 -1.66 -17.54
N ALA A 67 15.86 -1.83 -17.82
CA ALA A 67 15.26 -1.48 -19.11
C ALA A 67 15.05 0.04 -19.30
N VAL A 68 15.06 0.84 -18.23
CA VAL A 68 14.89 2.30 -18.34
C VAL A 68 16.05 2.91 -19.13
N GLY A 69 15.72 3.70 -20.15
CA GLY A 69 16.70 4.42 -20.97
C GLY A 69 17.38 3.58 -22.05
N GLN A 70 17.03 2.30 -22.18
CA GLN A 70 17.59 1.42 -23.21
C GLN A 70 16.96 1.70 -24.57
N GLN A 71 17.81 1.98 -25.57
CA GLN A 71 17.39 2.13 -26.95
C GLN A 71 17.75 0.86 -27.74
N GLY A 72 16.84 0.40 -28.58
CA GLY A 72 17.06 -0.78 -29.43
C GLY A 72 17.02 -2.13 -28.72
N HIS A 73 16.93 -2.17 -27.38
CA HIS A 73 16.80 -3.42 -26.61
C HIS A 73 15.57 -3.38 -25.71
N LEU A 74 14.91 -4.52 -25.60
CA LEU A 74 13.79 -4.74 -24.70
C LEU A 74 14.05 -5.97 -23.85
N ILE A 75 13.53 -5.96 -22.62
CA ILE A 75 13.48 -7.14 -21.77
C ILE A 75 12.02 -7.58 -21.64
N ARG A 76 11.70 -8.80 -22.07
CA ARG A 76 10.34 -9.33 -22.13
C ARG A 76 10.19 -10.58 -21.28
N LEU A 77 9.02 -10.77 -20.67
CA LEU A 77 8.68 -12.02 -20.00
C LEU A 77 8.59 -13.12 -21.06
N GLY A 78 9.43 -14.14 -20.96
CA GLY A 78 9.44 -15.29 -21.86
C GLY A 78 8.65 -16.46 -21.29
N LYS A 79 8.79 -16.72 -19.98
CA LYS A 79 8.11 -17.82 -19.29
C LYS A 79 7.90 -17.49 -17.81
N GLU A 80 6.78 -17.94 -17.26
CA GLU A 80 6.53 -17.97 -15.83
C GLU A 80 5.70 -19.19 -15.49
N ASP A 81 6.26 -20.05 -14.64
CA ASP A 81 5.56 -21.16 -14.00
C ASP A 81 6.03 -21.32 -12.56
N ASP A 82 5.69 -22.44 -11.92
CA ASP A 82 6.04 -22.73 -10.53
C ASP A 82 7.53 -23.02 -10.33
N ASP A 83 8.25 -23.41 -11.39
CA ASP A 83 9.65 -23.85 -11.33
C ASP A 83 10.62 -22.75 -11.77
N GLU A 84 10.23 -21.90 -12.72
CA GLU A 84 11.10 -20.87 -13.27
C GLU A 84 10.38 -19.58 -13.71
N LEU A 85 11.15 -18.49 -13.68
CA LEU A 85 10.79 -17.19 -14.22
C LEU A 85 11.87 -16.77 -15.22
N VAL A 86 11.49 -16.64 -16.50
CA VAL A 86 12.42 -16.38 -17.60
C VAL A 86 12.12 -15.04 -18.25
N PHE A 87 13.15 -14.22 -18.37
CA PHE A 87 13.13 -12.99 -19.18
C PHE A 87 14.06 -13.15 -20.39
N ALA A 88 13.60 -12.72 -21.56
CA ALA A 88 14.39 -12.63 -22.77
C ALA A 88 14.85 -11.19 -22.99
N VAL A 89 16.14 -11.01 -23.28
CA VAL A 89 16.68 -9.78 -23.83
C VAL A 89 16.58 -9.87 -25.35
N VAL A 90 15.88 -8.92 -25.95
CA VAL A 90 15.66 -8.88 -27.40
C VAL A 90 16.12 -7.55 -27.96
N GLU A 91 16.87 -7.61 -29.05
CA GLU A 91 17.18 -6.47 -29.90
C GLU A 91 15.96 -6.21 -30.81
N GLU A 92 15.45 -4.99 -30.79
CA GLU A 92 14.41 -4.51 -31.69
C GLU A 92 15.05 -3.85 -32.92
N GLN A 93 14.82 -4.45 -34.09
CA GLN A 93 15.30 -3.92 -35.36
C GLN A 93 14.10 -3.35 -36.14
N ARG A 94 14.23 -2.09 -36.56
CA ARG A 94 13.23 -1.40 -37.39
C ARG A 94 13.79 -1.22 -38.79
N ASP A 95 13.02 -1.58 -39.80
CA ASP A 95 13.39 -1.31 -41.19
C ASP A 95 12.82 0.03 -41.69
N GLY A 96 13.31 0.47 -42.85
CA GLY A 96 12.84 1.70 -43.50
C GLY A 96 11.41 1.64 -44.05
N ALA A 97 10.77 0.46 -44.06
CA ALA A 97 9.38 0.28 -44.43
C ALA A 97 8.43 0.33 -43.21
N GLY A 98 8.98 0.48 -42.00
CA GLY A 98 8.21 0.54 -40.76
C GLY A 98 7.93 -0.84 -40.14
N ASN A 99 8.56 -1.91 -40.62
CA ASN A 99 8.47 -3.22 -39.98
C ASN A 99 9.36 -3.27 -38.75
N VAL A 100 8.92 -4.03 -37.76
CA VAL A 100 9.64 -4.29 -36.51
C VAL A 100 9.92 -5.78 -36.41
N SER A 101 11.17 -6.15 -36.18
CA SER A 101 11.60 -7.53 -35.94
C SER A 101 12.39 -7.62 -34.63
N TYR A 102 12.41 -8.81 -34.03
CA TYR A 102 13.06 -9.05 -32.75
C TYR A 102 14.08 -10.16 -32.88
N ARG A 103 15.30 -9.92 -32.39
CA ARG A 103 16.35 -10.94 -32.26
C ARG A 103 16.64 -11.17 -30.79
N GLN A 104 16.45 -12.39 -30.30
CA GLN A 104 16.81 -12.73 -28.93
C GLN A 104 18.33 -12.83 -28.79
N GLU A 105 18.87 -12.15 -27.79
CA GLU A 105 20.32 -12.09 -27.55
C GLU A 105 20.73 -12.79 -26.25
N ALA A 106 19.84 -12.80 -25.25
CA ALA A 106 20.11 -13.43 -23.96
C ALA A 106 18.82 -13.87 -23.28
N ARG A 107 18.95 -14.78 -22.31
CA ARG A 107 17.92 -15.12 -21.33
C ARG A 107 18.44 -14.94 -19.92
N LEU A 108 17.57 -14.47 -19.04
CA LEU A 108 17.72 -14.46 -17.59
C LEU A 108 16.74 -15.46 -17.02
N ILE A 109 17.21 -16.45 -16.28
CA ILE A 109 16.40 -17.55 -15.77
C ILE A 109 16.54 -17.56 -14.25
N LEU A 110 15.45 -17.28 -13.54
CA LEU A 110 15.35 -17.51 -12.10
C LEU A 110 14.72 -18.87 -11.85
N GLN A 111 15.47 -19.77 -11.24
CA GLN A 111 14.96 -21.05 -10.76
C GLN A 111 14.31 -20.82 -9.38
N LYS A 112 13.04 -21.22 -9.21
CA LYS A 112 12.21 -20.98 -8.02
C LYS A 112 12.34 -22.07 -6.94
N GLN A 113 13.41 -22.86 -7.01
CA GLN A 113 13.72 -23.95 -6.09
C GLN A 113 13.91 -23.44 -4.64
N ALA A 114 14.04 -24.36 -3.68
CA ALA A 114 14.26 -24.04 -2.26
C ALA A 114 15.43 -23.06 -2.01
N THR A 115 16.43 -23.04 -2.89
CA THR A 115 17.44 -21.97 -2.96
C THR A 115 17.38 -21.34 -4.35
N PRO A 116 16.73 -20.18 -4.51
CA PRO A 116 16.58 -19.56 -5.80
C PRO A 116 17.91 -19.12 -6.41
N ALA A 117 18.10 -19.39 -7.70
CA ALA A 117 19.33 -19.08 -8.42
C ALA A 117 19.04 -18.35 -9.74
N LEU A 118 19.80 -17.29 -10.02
CA LEU A 118 19.69 -16.50 -11.25
C LEU A 118 20.80 -16.89 -12.24
N ALA A 119 20.41 -17.55 -13.33
CA ALA A 119 21.29 -17.96 -14.43
C ALA A 119 21.06 -17.12 -15.69
N SER A 120 22.04 -17.15 -16.60
CA SER A 120 21.90 -16.59 -17.95
C SER A 120 22.76 -17.39 -18.93
N ASP A 121 22.31 -17.49 -20.18
CA ASP A 121 23.07 -18.08 -21.29
C ASP A 121 24.05 -17.09 -21.95
N ALA A 122 23.97 -15.80 -21.63
CA ALA A 122 24.91 -14.76 -22.07
C ALA A 122 25.31 -13.85 -20.89
N PRO A 123 26.10 -14.35 -19.93
CA PRO A 123 26.41 -13.64 -18.68
C PRO A 123 27.16 -12.31 -18.89
N ASP A 124 27.89 -12.17 -19.99
CA ASP A 124 28.67 -10.97 -20.31
C ASP A 124 27.85 -9.89 -21.03
N HIS A 125 26.63 -10.19 -21.45
CA HIS A 125 25.74 -9.21 -22.09
C HIS A 125 25.47 -8.03 -21.13
N GLU A 126 25.59 -6.80 -21.62
CA GLU A 126 25.51 -5.58 -20.80
C GLU A 126 24.23 -5.52 -19.95
N LEU A 127 23.06 -5.71 -20.58
CA LEU A 127 21.78 -5.78 -19.88
C LEU A 127 21.69 -6.92 -18.86
N VAL A 128 22.25 -8.08 -19.15
CA VAL A 128 22.27 -9.21 -18.21
C VAL A 128 23.08 -8.85 -16.96
N ARG A 129 24.26 -8.24 -17.14
CA ARG A 129 25.08 -7.74 -16.03
C ARG A 129 24.36 -6.68 -15.23
N ALA A 130 23.73 -5.72 -15.91
CA ALA A 130 22.97 -4.64 -15.30
C ALA A 130 21.77 -5.15 -14.48
N VAL A 131 21.07 -6.19 -14.94
CA VAL A 131 19.99 -6.84 -14.20
C VAL A 131 20.55 -7.60 -12.99
N ARG A 132 21.63 -8.37 -13.16
CA ARG A 132 22.23 -9.17 -12.08
C ARG A 132 22.69 -8.30 -10.92
N GLU A 133 23.40 -7.21 -11.19
CA GLU A 133 23.87 -6.26 -10.17
C GLU A 133 22.69 -5.68 -9.36
N ARG A 134 21.64 -5.21 -10.06
CA ARG A 134 20.44 -4.66 -9.40
C ARG A 134 19.71 -5.73 -8.59
N TYR A 135 19.58 -6.94 -9.14
CA TYR A 135 18.92 -8.07 -8.48
C TYR A 135 19.58 -8.40 -7.13
N GLU A 136 20.91 -8.50 -7.09
CA GLU A 136 21.65 -8.78 -5.86
C GLU A 136 21.43 -7.69 -4.79
N GLY A 137 21.38 -6.42 -5.19
CA GLY A 137 21.05 -5.32 -4.30
C GLY A 137 19.59 -5.37 -3.80
N LEU A 138 18.65 -5.72 -4.68
CA LEU A 138 17.22 -5.81 -4.36
C LEU A 138 16.86 -7.00 -3.47
N LEU A 139 17.67 -8.07 -3.45
CA LEU A 139 17.51 -9.16 -2.47
C LEU A 139 17.77 -8.72 -1.02
N ARG A 140 18.54 -7.64 -0.83
CA ARG A 140 19.01 -7.19 0.50
C ARG A 140 18.34 -5.90 0.96
N THR A 141 17.58 -5.26 0.09
CA THR A 141 17.03 -3.92 0.32
C THR A 141 15.55 -3.85 -0.01
N HIS A 142 14.82 -3.07 0.78
CA HIS A 142 13.49 -2.59 0.44
C HIS A 142 13.58 -1.34 -0.43
N THR A 143 12.67 -1.25 -1.39
CA THR A 143 12.55 -0.11 -2.30
C THR A 143 11.65 0.98 -1.70
N PRO A 144 11.67 2.21 -2.25
CA PRO A 144 10.70 3.24 -1.88
C PRO A 144 9.23 2.78 -2.02
N ASP A 145 8.93 1.92 -2.99
CA ASP A 145 7.58 1.35 -3.16
C ASP A 145 7.20 0.37 -2.04
N ASP A 146 8.17 -0.36 -1.48
CA ASP A 146 7.94 -1.21 -0.30
C ASP A 146 7.60 -0.40 0.93
N VAL A 147 8.39 0.66 1.17
CA VAL A 147 8.14 1.60 2.27
C VAL A 147 6.78 2.28 2.08
N ARG A 148 6.46 2.74 0.88
CA ARG A 148 5.15 3.33 0.54
C ARG A 148 4.00 2.37 0.89
N ARG A 149 4.08 1.10 0.49
CA ARG A 149 3.05 0.10 0.81
C ARG A 149 2.91 -0.12 2.31
N ALA A 150 4.02 -0.16 3.05
CA ALA A 150 4.00 -0.27 4.51
C ALA A 150 3.38 0.96 5.18
N LEU A 151 3.64 2.18 4.67
CA LEU A 151 2.97 3.40 5.13
C LEU A 151 1.47 3.33 4.90
N VAL A 152 1.02 2.98 3.69
CA VAL A 152 -0.40 2.86 3.38
C VAL A 152 -1.07 1.80 4.27
N LYS A 153 -0.43 0.64 4.49
CA LYS A 153 -0.91 -0.41 5.42
C LYS A 153 -1.05 0.14 6.85
N THR A 154 -0.07 0.90 7.32
CA THR A 154 -0.09 1.51 8.66
C THR A 154 -1.22 2.52 8.78
N LEU A 155 -1.40 3.39 7.77
CA LEU A 155 -2.48 4.38 7.75
C LEU A 155 -3.86 3.72 7.71
N ALA A 156 -4.03 2.64 6.95
CA ALA A 156 -5.27 1.86 6.95
C ALA A 156 -5.60 1.35 8.37
N SER A 157 -4.62 0.84 9.11
CA SER A 157 -4.80 0.41 10.51
C SER A 157 -5.13 1.56 11.49
N CYS A 158 -4.88 2.81 11.08
CA CYS A 158 -5.21 4.02 11.83
C CYS A 158 -6.51 4.67 11.34
N ALA A 159 -7.36 3.94 10.61
CA ALA A 159 -8.60 4.47 10.04
C ALA A 159 -8.39 5.76 9.22
N ALA A 160 -7.29 5.85 8.48
CA ALA A 160 -7.01 7.01 7.63
C ALA A 160 -8.03 7.16 6.51
N VAL A 161 -8.35 8.40 6.16
CA VAL A 161 -9.16 8.79 5.00
C VAL A 161 -8.27 9.49 3.99
N THR A 162 -8.36 9.09 2.73
CA THR A 162 -7.69 9.78 1.64
C THR A 162 -8.48 11.03 1.26
N LEU A 163 -7.85 12.20 1.31
CA LEU A 163 -8.52 13.48 1.02
C LEU A 163 -8.49 13.87 -0.46
N ARG A 164 -7.68 13.18 -1.27
CA ARG A 164 -7.51 13.44 -2.72
C ARG A 164 -7.82 12.17 -3.52
N GLU A 165 -8.52 12.31 -4.64
CA GLU A 165 -8.91 11.18 -5.52
C GLU A 165 -7.75 10.26 -5.90
N HIS A 166 -6.57 10.83 -6.17
CA HIS A 166 -5.37 10.07 -6.57
C HIS A 166 -4.43 9.76 -5.39
N GLY A 167 -4.88 9.93 -4.16
CA GLY A 167 -4.04 9.76 -2.97
C GLY A 167 -3.05 10.88 -2.73
N GLY A 168 -2.15 10.63 -1.77
CA GLY A 168 -1.04 11.51 -1.43
C GLY A 168 -1.29 12.49 -0.28
N ILE A 169 -2.54 12.74 0.08
CA ILE A 169 -2.91 13.48 1.30
C ILE A 169 -3.93 12.66 2.07
N TYR A 170 -3.69 12.48 3.36
CA TYR A 170 -4.49 11.65 4.25
C TYR A 170 -4.88 12.42 5.49
N TRP A 171 -6.08 12.17 6.00
CA TRP A 171 -6.48 12.55 7.35
C TRP A 171 -6.52 11.31 8.24
N VAL A 172 -6.08 11.44 9.47
CA VAL A 172 -6.08 10.38 10.47
C VAL A 172 -6.75 10.89 11.75
N PRO A 173 -7.72 10.15 12.32
CA PRO A 173 -8.41 10.54 13.55
C PRO A 173 -7.47 10.77 14.74
N ALA A 174 -7.82 11.73 15.60
CA ALA A 174 -7.03 12.13 16.77
C ALA A 174 -6.56 10.98 17.69
N PRO A 175 -7.33 9.90 17.92
CA PRO A 175 -6.86 8.78 18.75
C PRO A 175 -5.56 8.12 18.26
N PHE A 176 -5.20 8.28 16.98
CA PHE A 176 -3.98 7.71 16.39
C PHE A 176 -2.82 8.72 16.27
N ALA A 177 -2.95 9.94 16.81
CA ALA A 177 -1.92 10.97 16.72
C ALA A 177 -0.55 10.48 17.23
N ALA A 178 -0.52 9.74 18.33
CA ALA A 178 0.72 9.18 18.88
C ALA A 178 1.37 8.17 17.91
N THR A 179 0.58 7.31 17.27
CA THR A 179 1.07 6.36 16.25
C THR A 179 1.65 7.10 15.06
N LEU A 180 1.04 8.21 14.63
CA LEU A 180 1.58 9.02 13.55
C LEU A 180 2.90 9.70 13.88
N ARG A 181 3.08 10.20 15.11
CA ARG A 181 4.37 10.76 15.54
C ARG A 181 5.47 9.69 15.52
N ARG A 182 5.16 8.45 15.93
CA ARG A 182 6.08 7.31 15.79
C ARG A 182 6.39 6.98 14.33
N LEU A 183 5.38 6.98 13.47
CA LEU A 183 5.56 6.77 12.03
C LEU A 183 6.43 7.83 11.38
N GLN A 184 6.24 9.09 11.76
CA GLN A 184 7.07 10.21 11.33
C GLN A 184 8.53 10.02 11.75
N MET A 185 8.78 9.63 13.01
CA MET A 185 10.13 9.32 13.50
C MET A 185 10.78 8.16 12.74
N ALA A 186 10.04 7.07 12.49
CA ALA A 186 10.55 5.92 11.76
C ALA A 186 10.97 6.30 10.33
N VAL A 187 10.12 7.05 9.61
CA VAL A 187 10.39 7.48 8.22
C VAL A 187 11.55 8.47 8.14
N ALA A 188 11.69 9.36 9.12
CA ALA A 188 12.84 10.27 9.19
C ALA A 188 14.19 9.52 9.33
N GLY A 189 14.17 8.26 9.79
CA GLY A 189 15.34 7.38 9.82
C GLY A 189 15.68 6.71 8.47
N ILE A 190 14.92 6.96 7.41
CA ILE A 190 15.02 6.29 6.10
C ILE A 190 15.51 7.28 5.03
N GLY A 191 16.83 7.35 4.82
CA GLY A 191 17.42 8.21 3.79
C GLY A 191 17.03 9.69 3.97
N GLY A 192 16.63 10.36 2.89
CA GLY A 192 16.11 11.74 2.90
C GLY A 192 14.59 11.83 3.09
N SER A 193 13.95 10.75 3.55
CA SER A 193 12.49 10.65 3.63
C SER A 193 11.91 11.43 4.81
N ARG A 194 10.67 11.88 4.66
CA ARG A 194 9.93 12.57 5.74
C ARG A 194 8.43 12.39 5.61
N ILE A 195 7.74 12.50 6.74
CA ILE A 195 6.29 12.70 6.81
C ILE A 195 6.05 14.11 7.34
N ASP A 196 5.30 14.89 6.59
CA ASP A 196 4.80 16.19 7.04
C ASP A 196 3.42 15.98 7.67
N VAL A 197 3.20 16.55 8.86
CA VAL A 197 1.95 16.39 9.61
C VAL A 197 1.43 17.73 10.09
N VAL A 198 0.14 17.98 9.85
CA VAL A 198 -0.57 19.20 10.22
C VAL A 198 -1.76 18.82 11.12
N PRO A 199 -1.75 19.22 12.40
CA PRO A 199 -2.89 19.01 13.29
C PRO A 199 -4.11 19.79 12.80
N VAL A 200 -5.26 19.11 12.73
CA VAL A 200 -6.55 19.67 12.36
C VAL A 200 -7.40 19.77 13.61
N HIS A 201 -7.91 20.97 13.88
CA HIS A 201 -8.79 21.25 15.01
C HIS A 201 -10.21 21.50 14.52
N ALA A 202 -11.19 21.24 15.37
CA ALA A 202 -12.59 21.35 15.05
C ALA A 202 -12.94 22.79 14.64
N SER A 203 -13.52 22.91 13.46
CA SER A 203 -14.27 24.08 12.99
C SER A 203 -15.48 23.56 12.21
N PRO A 204 -16.55 24.35 12.03
CA PRO A 204 -17.69 23.94 11.21
C PRO A 204 -17.28 23.46 9.81
N GLU A 205 -16.32 24.14 9.19
CA GLU A 205 -15.80 23.83 7.86
C GLU A 205 -14.95 22.56 7.87
N ALA A 206 -14.03 22.43 8.83
CA ALA A 206 -13.16 21.27 8.95
C ALA A 206 -13.98 19.99 9.24
N SER A 207 -14.91 20.05 10.19
CA SER A 207 -15.77 18.92 10.53
C SER A 207 -16.67 18.51 9.37
N LYS A 208 -17.22 19.48 8.62
CA LYS A 208 -18.00 19.19 7.42
C LYS A 208 -17.14 18.54 6.32
N ALA A 209 -16.01 19.14 5.97
CA ALA A 209 -15.15 18.65 4.89
C ALA A 209 -14.58 17.26 5.19
N LEU A 210 -14.05 17.05 6.40
CA LEU A 210 -13.56 15.74 6.83
C LEU A 210 -14.69 14.72 6.96
N GLY A 211 -15.87 15.17 7.39
CA GLY A 211 -17.04 14.32 7.52
C GLY A 211 -17.58 13.81 6.19
N ASP A 212 -17.64 14.69 5.17
CA ASP A 212 -18.04 14.30 3.82
C ASP A 212 -17.01 13.34 3.19
N ALA A 213 -15.71 13.58 3.39
CA ALA A 213 -14.65 12.67 2.95
C ALA A 213 -14.73 11.30 3.66
N ALA A 214 -14.94 11.29 4.97
CA ALA A 214 -15.08 10.07 5.76
C ALA A 214 -16.33 9.27 5.36
N ARG A 215 -17.47 9.95 5.13
CA ARG A 215 -18.69 9.32 4.64
C ARG A 215 -18.47 8.68 3.26
N SER A 216 -17.88 9.44 2.33
CA SER A 216 -17.61 8.93 0.99
C SER A 216 -16.69 7.71 1.00
N ALA A 217 -15.65 7.70 1.85
CA ALA A 217 -14.77 6.55 2.02
C ALA A 217 -15.52 5.32 2.58
N LEU A 218 -16.39 5.49 3.57
CA LEU A 218 -17.21 4.40 4.11
C LEU A 218 -18.19 3.84 3.08
N GLU A 219 -18.82 4.70 2.27
CA GLU A 219 -19.74 4.28 1.21
C GLU A 219 -19.01 3.49 0.11
N GLN A 220 -17.79 3.89 -0.25
CA GLN A 220 -16.95 3.14 -1.17
C GLN A 220 -16.54 1.76 -0.61
N ASP A 221 -16.07 1.72 0.64
CA ASP A 221 -15.72 0.47 1.32
C ASP A 221 -16.93 -0.48 1.37
N LEU A 222 -18.11 0.05 1.70
CA LEU A 222 -19.35 -0.72 1.72
C LEU A 222 -19.75 -1.24 0.33
N ALA A 223 -19.68 -0.41 -0.70
CA ALA A 223 -20.01 -0.81 -2.07
C ALA A 223 -19.10 -1.95 -2.58
N LEU A 224 -17.80 -1.89 -2.26
CA LEU A 224 -16.86 -2.96 -2.60
C LEU A 224 -17.22 -4.27 -1.88
N LEU A 225 -17.57 -4.19 -0.59
CA LEU A 225 -17.94 -5.38 0.19
C LEU A 225 -19.27 -5.99 -0.28
N THR A 226 -20.27 -5.17 -0.60
CA THR A 226 -21.53 -5.65 -1.18
C THR A 226 -21.29 -6.36 -2.50
N ALA A 227 -20.51 -5.75 -3.41
CA ALA A 227 -20.20 -6.36 -4.71
C ALA A 227 -19.44 -7.69 -4.56
N GLU A 228 -18.56 -7.79 -3.56
CA GLU A 228 -17.85 -9.04 -3.24
C GLU A 228 -18.81 -10.12 -2.69
N ILE A 229 -19.74 -9.77 -1.80
CA ILE A 229 -20.77 -10.71 -1.32
C ILE A 229 -21.65 -11.18 -2.48
N ASP A 230 -22.10 -10.28 -3.35
CA ASP A 230 -22.91 -10.64 -4.51
C ASP A 230 -22.16 -11.57 -5.47
N ALA A 231 -20.84 -11.46 -5.55
CA ALA A 231 -20.01 -12.43 -6.27
C ALA A 231 -20.00 -13.80 -5.56
N PHE A 232 -19.89 -13.83 -4.23
CA PHE A 232 -19.95 -15.08 -3.47
C PHE A 232 -21.31 -15.78 -3.49
N LEU A 233 -22.41 -15.02 -3.54
CA LEU A 233 -23.74 -15.61 -3.69
C LEU A 233 -23.89 -16.33 -5.02
N ARG A 234 -23.22 -15.83 -6.07
CA ARG A 234 -23.18 -16.48 -7.40
C ARG A 234 -22.19 -17.64 -7.44
N GLU A 235 -21.04 -17.49 -6.81
CA GLU A 235 -19.97 -18.48 -6.76
C GLU A 235 -19.42 -18.61 -5.33
N PRO A 236 -20.00 -19.52 -4.51
CA PRO A 236 -19.66 -19.61 -3.10
C PRO A 236 -18.20 -20.02 -2.87
N PRO A 237 -17.42 -19.26 -2.07
CA PRO A 237 -16.00 -19.57 -1.87
C PRO A 237 -15.84 -20.91 -1.16
N ASP A 238 -14.90 -21.74 -1.62
CA ASP A 238 -14.68 -23.09 -1.08
C ASP A 238 -14.24 -23.10 0.40
N ARG A 239 -13.56 -22.04 0.85
CA ARG A 239 -12.93 -21.99 2.18
C ARG A 239 -13.77 -21.17 3.16
N VAL A 240 -14.18 -21.81 4.27
CA VAL A 240 -14.87 -21.18 5.42
C VAL A 240 -14.09 -19.98 5.96
N SER A 241 -12.75 -20.07 6.00
CA SER A 241 -11.87 -18.99 6.46
C SER A 241 -12.03 -17.68 5.67
N THR A 242 -12.43 -17.76 4.40
CA THR A 242 -12.68 -16.58 3.56
C THR A 242 -13.89 -15.80 4.07
N LEU A 243 -14.97 -16.49 4.42
CA LEU A 243 -16.19 -15.89 4.97
C LEU A 243 -15.93 -15.31 6.37
N THR A 244 -15.20 -16.01 7.24
CA THR A 244 -14.83 -15.50 8.57
C THR A 244 -14.01 -14.21 8.50
N ARG A 245 -13.05 -14.12 7.56
CA ARG A 245 -12.27 -12.90 7.36
C ARG A 245 -13.15 -11.71 6.95
N ARG A 246 -14.24 -11.96 6.24
CA ARG A 246 -15.18 -10.90 5.81
C ARG A 246 -16.04 -10.39 6.95
N LEU A 247 -16.51 -11.27 7.84
CA LEU A 247 -17.14 -10.84 9.09
C LEU A 247 -16.23 -9.90 9.89
N ALA A 248 -14.93 -10.25 10.00
CA ALA A 248 -13.97 -9.35 10.62
C ALA A 248 -13.84 -8.00 9.89
N THR A 249 -13.88 -7.99 8.55
CA THR A 249 -13.88 -6.73 7.77
C THR A 249 -15.14 -5.88 8.02
N PHE A 250 -16.32 -6.48 8.24
CA PHE A 250 -17.53 -5.73 8.61
C PHE A 250 -17.41 -5.10 10.00
N ASP A 251 -16.87 -5.84 10.97
CA ASP A 251 -16.65 -5.32 12.30
C ASP A 251 -15.64 -4.17 12.30
N GLU A 252 -14.58 -4.27 11.50
CA GLU A 252 -13.63 -3.18 11.26
C GLU A 252 -14.31 -1.94 10.67
N LEU A 253 -15.20 -2.11 9.68
CA LEU A 253 -15.93 -0.99 9.07
C LEU A 253 -16.90 -0.34 10.06
N ARG A 254 -17.59 -1.13 10.88
CA ARG A 254 -18.47 -0.64 11.96
C ARG A 254 -17.68 0.15 13.00
N ALA A 255 -16.52 -0.35 13.41
CA ALA A 255 -15.62 0.34 14.34
C ALA A 255 -15.12 1.68 13.76
N LYS A 256 -14.74 1.70 12.48
CA LYS A 256 -14.32 2.90 11.74
C LYS A 256 -15.44 3.95 11.69
N ALA A 257 -16.67 3.55 11.40
CA ALA A 257 -17.82 4.45 11.38
C ALA A 257 -18.13 5.05 12.76
N ARG A 258 -18.10 4.24 13.82
CA ARG A 258 -18.27 4.72 15.20
C ARG A 258 -17.19 5.71 15.59
N LEU A 259 -15.94 5.46 15.19
CA LEU A 259 -14.83 6.36 15.42
C LEU A 259 -15.07 7.71 14.73
N TYR A 260 -15.44 7.72 13.46
CA TYR A 260 -15.73 8.95 12.72
C TYR A 260 -16.92 9.71 13.31
N HIS A 261 -17.95 9.00 13.78
CA HIS A 261 -19.05 9.61 14.50
C HIS A 261 -18.58 10.28 15.81
N SER A 262 -17.72 9.63 16.59
CA SER A 262 -17.21 10.21 17.83
C SER A 262 -16.32 11.44 17.61
N VAL A 263 -15.55 11.47 16.52
CA VAL A 263 -14.53 12.50 16.28
C VAL A 263 -15.08 13.69 15.47
N LEU A 264 -15.98 13.44 14.52
CA LEU A 264 -16.50 14.45 13.60
C LEU A 264 -17.99 14.74 13.80
N HIS A 265 -18.67 14.00 14.70
CA HIS A 265 -20.12 14.04 14.88
C HIS A 265 -20.91 13.73 13.60
N VAL A 266 -20.31 12.97 12.70
CA VAL A 266 -20.90 12.60 11.41
C VAL A 266 -21.74 11.34 11.59
N GLN A 267 -22.99 11.38 11.14
CA GLN A 267 -23.81 10.19 11.02
C GLN A 267 -23.79 9.69 9.56
N VAL A 268 -23.67 8.37 9.41
CA VAL A 268 -23.96 7.70 8.14
C VAL A 268 -25.31 7.02 8.33
N SER A 269 -26.35 7.57 7.71
CA SER A 269 -27.68 6.97 7.74
C SER A 269 -27.63 5.56 7.15
N ASP A 270 -28.33 4.64 7.80
CA ASP A 270 -28.53 3.27 7.33
C ASP A 270 -27.25 2.40 7.25
N LEU A 271 -26.10 2.86 7.74
CA LEU A 271 -24.87 2.05 7.69
C LEU A 271 -24.98 0.79 8.55
N ASP A 272 -25.46 0.93 9.79
CA ASP A 272 -25.66 -0.22 10.68
C ASP A 272 -26.67 -1.21 10.08
N ALA A 273 -27.79 -0.71 9.54
CA ALA A 273 -28.80 -1.55 8.90
C ALA A 273 -28.24 -2.31 7.68
N LYS A 274 -27.44 -1.65 6.84
CA LYS A 274 -26.78 -2.28 5.69
C LYS A 274 -25.74 -3.31 6.15
N LEU A 275 -24.93 -2.99 7.15
CA LEU A 275 -23.93 -3.92 7.70
C LEU A 275 -24.59 -5.15 8.35
N ASP A 276 -25.71 -4.96 9.04
CA ASP A 276 -26.48 -6.04 9.66
C ASP A 276 -27.09 -6.97 8.59
N ASP A 277 -27.60 -6.41 7.49
CA ASP A 277 -28.12 -7.21 6.37
C ASP A 277 -27.01 -8.02 5.68
N LEU A 278 -25.86 -7.41 5.41
CA LEU A 278 -24.70 -8.11 4.84
C LEU A 278 -24.13 -9.18 5.78
N THR A 279 -24.09 -8.90 7.09
CA THR A 279 -23.65 -9.86 8.11
C THR A 279 -24.55 -11.10 8.11
N ARG A 280 -25.88 -10.91 8.13
CA ARG A 280 -26.85 -12.01 8.06
C ARG A 280 -26.68 -12.86 6.80
N HIS A 281 -26.43 -12.24 5.64
CA HIS A 281 -26.16 -12.98 4.41
C HIS A 281 -24.91 -13.87 4.51
N VAL A 282 -23.81 -13.35 5.05
CA VAL A 282 -22.56 -14.12 5.20
C VAL A 282 -22.70 -15.24 6.24
N GLU A 283 -23.41 -15.00 7.35
CA GLU A 283 -23.71 -16.04 8.34
C GLU A 283 -24.57 -17.17 7.74
N GLY A 284 -25.55 -16.83 6.91
CA GLY A 284 -26.35 -17.82 6.18
C GLY A 284 -25.49 -18.70 5.25
N LEU A 285 -24.53 -18.10 4.54
CA LEU A 285 -23.56 -18.84 3.71
C LEU A 285 -22.66 -19.77 4.55
N LEU A 286 -22.24 -19.33 5.73
CA LEU A 286 -21.44 -20.14 6.66
C LEU A 286 -22.22 -21.35 7.16
N GLN A 287 -23.49 -21.16 7.55
CA GLN A 287 -24.35 -22.25 8.01
C GLN A 287 -24.59 -23.27 6.91
N ALA A 288 -24.89 -22.83 5.68
CA ALA A 288 -25.10 -23.72 4.54
C ALA A 288 -23.87 -24.56 4.15
N LYS A 289 -22.65 -24.11 4.49
CA LYS A 289 -21.42 -24.88 4.29
C LYS A 289 -21.04 -25.80 5.46
N ALA A 290 -21.61 -25.57 6.64
CA ALA A 290 -21.38 -26.39 7.82
C ALA A 290 -22.33 -27.60 7.91
N SER A 291 -23.44 -27.56 7.17
CA SER A 291 -24.41 -28.65 6.97
C SER A 291 -24.04 -29.55 5.80
#